data_AF-A0A430QSE4-F1
#
_entry.id   AF-A0A430QSE4-F1
#
_cell.length_a   1.000
_cell.length_b   1.000
_cell.length_c   1.000
_cell.angle_alpha   90.00
_cell.angle_beta   90.00
_cell.angle_gamma   90.00
#
_symmetry.space_group_name_H-M   'P 1'
#
loop_
_entity.id
_entity.type
_entity.pdbx_description
1 polymer ?
#
loop_
_entity_poly.entity_id
_entity_poly.type
_entity_poly.pdbx_seq_one_letter_code
_entity_poly.pdbx_strand_id
1 'polypeptide(L)'
;MFNTLVYHTSRNSISSIMSNFLYVICIFAFAYVVESSWNVTINHNPNCNLSKGCDKYDVIYINGRNLTSSVHVFITASERFSLPSILIIHSSSAEANPVIEWENLNVSSGKRLNIGNVTQSYALVFYK
;
A
#
# COMPACT_ATOMS: atom_id res chain seq x y z
N MET A 1 -45.92 14.18 -43.36
CA MET A 1 -45.91 14.21 -41.88
C MET A 1 -45.14 13.04 -41.23
N PHE A 2 -44.70 12.00 -41.96
CA PHE A 2 -44.02 10.83 -41.39
C PHE A 2 -42.50 10.96 -41.19
N ASN A 3 -41.79 11.82 -41.94
CA ASN A 3 -40.32 11.94 -41.85
C ASN A 3 -39.83 12.64 -40.56
N THR A 4 -40.65 13.48 -39.93
CA THR A 4 -40.27 14.22 -38.72
C THR A 4 -40.31 13.34 -37.47
N LEU A 5 -41.19 12.32 -37.43
CA LEU A 5 -41.32 11.42 -36.28
C LEU A 5 -40.17 10.42 -36.19
N VAL A 6 -39.73 9.84 -37.32
CA VAL A 6 -38.63 8.86 -37.40
C VAL A 6 -37.28 9.50 -37.04
N TYR A 7 -37.07 10.77 -37.42
CA TYR A 7 -35.85 11.50 -37.09
C TYR A 7 -35.75 11.83 -35.59
N HIS A 8 -36.88 12.09 -34.92
CA HIS A 8 -36.93 12.35 -33.49
C HIS A 8 -36.71 11.09 -32.64
N THR A 9 -37.27 9.94 -33.02
CA THR A 9 -37.02 8.66 -32.33
C THR A 9 -35.58 8.18 -32.50
N SER A 10 -34.99 8.38 -33.68
CA SER A 10 -33.58 8.05 -33.95
C SER A 10 -32.60 8.90 -33.13
N ARG A 11 -32.80 10.22 -33.00
CA ARG A 11 -31.93 11.07 -32.16
C ARG A 11 -32.01 10.72 -30.68
N ASN A 12 -33.21 10.44 -30.18
CA ASN A 12 -33.43 10.12 -28.76
C ASN A 12 -32.82 8.77 -28.36
N SER A 13 -32.78 7.79 -29.27
CA SER A 13 -32.11 6.51 -29.02
C SER A 13 -30.59 6.62 -29.06
N ILE A 14 -30.03 7.42 -29.97
CA ILE A 14 -28.58 7.65 -30.05
C ILE A 14 -28.09 8.43 -28.83
N SER A 15 -28.85 9.44 -28.35
CA SER A 15 -28.49 10.18 -27.13
C SER A 15 -28.53 9.31 -25.87
N SER A 16 -29.47 8.37 -25.77
CA SER A 16 -29.54 7.47 -24.62
C SER A 16 -28.40 6.44 -24.63
N ILE A 17 -28.03 5.92 -25.81
CA ILE A 17 -26.89 5.02 -25.98
C ILE A 17 -25.58 5.75 -25.64
N MET A 18 -25.39 6.99 -26.11
CA MET A 18 -24.21 7.80 -25.77
C MET A 18 -24.15 8.12 -24.27
N SER A 19 -25.29 8.44 -23.64
CA SER A 19 -25.37 8.67 -22.19
C SER A 19 -25.05 7.42 -21.38
N ASN A 20 -25.56 6.26 -21.80
CA ASN A 20 -25.27 4.98 -21.14
C ASN A 20 -23.80 4.59 -21.29
N PHE A 21 -23.19 4.84 -22.46
CA PHE A 21 -21.77 4.57 -22.69
C PHE A 21 -20.86 5.45 -21.83
N LEU A 22 -21.15 6.73 -21.72
CA LEU A 22 -20.43 7.65 -20.83
C LEU A 22 -20.55 7.23 -19.36
N TYR A 23 -21.74 6.81 -18.94
CA TYR A 23 -21.97 6.32 -17.58
C TYR A 23 -21.12 5.08 -17.25
N VAL A 24 -21.06 4.13 -18.19
CA VAL A 24 -20.23 2.93 -18.07
C VAL A 24 -18.74 3.29 -17.99
N ILE A 25 -18.26 4.21 -18.84
CA ILE A 25 -16.87 4.69 -18.77
C ILE A 25 -16.56 5.33 -17.41
N CYS A 26 -17.47 6.16 -16.89
CA CYS A 26 -17.29 6.79 -15.58
C CYS A 26 -17.20 5.76 -14.45
N ILE A 27 -18.01 4.69 -14.49
CA ILE A 27 -17.94 3.61 -13.49
C ILE A 27 -16.58 2.90 -13.57
N PHE A 28 -16.12 2.54 -14.77
CA PHE A 28 -14.82 1.88 -14.94
C PHE A 28 -13.66 2.77 -14.52
N ALA A 29 -13.70 4.06 -14.85
CA ALA A 29 -12.69 5.02 -14.42
C ALA A 29 -12.67 5.18 -12.89
N PHE A 30 -13.84 5.25 -12.25
CA PHE A 30 -13.92 5.33 -10.79
C PHE A 30 -13.41 4.06 -10.12
N ALA A 31 -13.81 2.88 -10.60
CA ALA A 31 -13.33 1.60 -10.09
C ALA A 31 -11.80 1.50 -10.19
N TYR A 32 -11.22 1.89 -11.32
CA TYR A 32 -9.78 1.91 -11.53
C TYR A 32 -9.05 2.86 -10.56
N VAL A 33 -9.59 4.06 -10.30
CA VAL A 33 -9.01 5.02 -9.35
C VAL A 33 -9.05 4.47 -7.92
N VAL A 34 -10.14 3.83 -7.52
CA VAL A 34 -10.27 3.23 -6.18
C VAL A 34 -9.30 2.05 -6.02
N GLU A 35 -9.21 1.17 -7.01
CA GLU A 35 -8.24 0.06 -7.02
C GLU A 35 -6.78 0.54 -7.00
N SER A 36 -6.51 1.69 -7.61
CA SER A 36 -5.17 2.31 -7.65
C SER A 36 -4.86 3.17 -6.42
N SER A 37 -5.82 3.38 -5.51
CA SER A 37 -5.62 4.19 -4.32
C SER A 37 -4.83 3.43 -3.25
N TRP A 38 -3.89 4.12 -2.62
CA TRP A 38 -3.07 3.58 -1.55
C TRP A 38 -3.42 4.28 -0.24
N ASN A 39 -3.81 3.50 0.77
CA ASN A 39 -3.88 3.97 2.14
C ASN A 39 -2.50 3.86 2.78
N VAL A 40 -1.97 4.97 3.31
CA VAL A 40 -0.62 5.03 3.88
C VAL A 40 -0.69 5.33 5.36
N THR A 41 -0.06 4.48 6.17
CA THR A 41 0.11 4.70 7.61
C THR A 41 1.59 4.78 7.98
N ILE A 42 1.90 5.56 9.02
CA ILE A 42 3.25 5.75 9.53
C ILE A 42 3.22 5.54 11.04
N ASN A 43 4.02 4.59 11.52
CA ASN A 43 4.12 4.25 12.93
C ASN A 43 5.58 4.30 13.37
N HIS A 44 5.85 4.96 14.50
CA HIS A 44 7.14 4.85 15.18
C HIS A 44 7.12 3.62 16.08
N ASN A 45 8.16 2.78 15.99
CA ASN A 45 8.31 1.55 16.76
C ASN A 45 7.03 0.68 16.78
N PRO A 46 6.56 0.20 15.61
CA PRO A 46 5.24 -0.42 15.49
C PRO A 46 5.06 -1.63 16.40
N ASN A 47 3.97 -1.65 17.16
CA ASN A 47 3.59 -2.74 18.06
C ASN A 47 4.70 -3.10 19.07
N CYS A 48 5.57 -2.17 19.44
CA CYS A 48 6.58 -2.41 20.45
C CYS A 48 5.93 -2.56 21.85
N ASN A 49 6.11 -3.75 22.45
CA ASN A 49 5.58 -4.13 23.76
C ASN A 49 6.71 -4.31 24.79
N LEU A 50 7.76 -3.50 24.70
CA LEU A 50 8.79 -3.53 25.73
C LEU A 50 8.39 -2.58 26.83
N SER A 51 8.09 -3.11 28.02
CA SER A 51 7.71 -2.34 29.21
C SER A 51 8.71 -1.22 29.53
N LYS A 52 9.98 -1.40 29.16
CA LYS A 52 11.00 -0.35 29.00
C LYS A 52 11.91 -0.73 27.82
N GLY A 53 12.19 0.20 26.91
CA GLY A 53 13.22 0.01 25.88
C GLY A 53 12.78 0.24 24.44
N CYS A 54 11.49 0.43 24.17
CA CYS A 54 11.02 0.85 22.84
C CYS A 54 11.68 2.16 22.40
N ASP A 55 11.84 3.13 23.31
CA ASP A 55 12.48 4.42 23.04
C ASP A 55 13.95 4.32 22.61
N LYS A 56 14.60 3.18 22.89
CA LYS A 56 15.99 2.93 22.46
C LYS A 56 16.05 2.50 20.99
N TYR A 57 14.93 2.00 20.46
CA TYR A 57 14.77 1.74 19.05
C TYR A 57 14.22 2.99 18.37
N ASP A 58 14.66 3.19 17.13
CA ASP A 58 14.22 4.26 16.26
C ASP A 58 13.97 3.64 14.89
N VAL A 59 12.82 2.96 14.82
CA VAL A 59 12.33 2.29 13.62
C VAL A 59 11.06 2.99 13.18
N ILE A 60 11.13 3.69 12.06
CA ILE A 60 9.97 4.26 11.40
C ILE A 60 9.43 3.22 10.44
N TYR A 61 8.17 2.84 10.63
CA TYR A 61 7.47 1.91 9.76
C TYR A 61 6.40 2.65 8.96
N ILE A 62 6.54 2.59 7.63
CA ILE A 62 5.57 3.11 6.68
C ILE A 62 4.91 1.93 5.99
N ASN A 63 3.60 1.97 5.89
CA ASN A 63 2.80 0.91 5.31
C ASN A 63 1.82 1.51 4.31
N GLY A 64 2.07 1.25 3.03
CA GLY A 64 1.12 1.51 1.96
C GLY A 64 0.30 0.26 1.69
N ARG A 65 -1.01 0.37 1.60
CA ARG A 65 -1.91 -0.74 1.25
C ARG A 65 -2.91 -0.29 0.19
N ASN A 66 -3.12 -1.14 -0.80
CA ASN A 66 -4.29 -1.06 -1.68
C ASN A 66 -5.17 -2.31 -1.45
N LEU A 67 -6.14 -2.57 -2.33
CA LEU A 67 -7.08 -3.68 -2.17
C LEU A 67 -6.44 -5.07 -2.29
N THR A 68 -5.27 -5.19 -2.92
CA THR A 68 -4.68 -6.49 -3.30
C THR A 68 -3.30 -6.73 -2.72
N SER A 69 -2.60 -5.68 -2.27
CA SER A 69 -1.17 -5.72 -1.95
C SER A 69 -0.79 -4.66 -0.93
N SER A 70 0.40 -4.82 -0.37
CA SER A 70 0.98 -3.86 0.55
C SER A 70 2.48 -3.67 0.33
N VAL A 71 2.95 -2.47 0.64
CA VAL A 71 4.37 -2.08 0.65
C VAL A 71 4.73 -1.67 2.07
N HIS A 72 5.76 -2.31 2.61
CA HIS A 72 6.26 -2.11 3.95
C HIS A 72 7.65 -1.47 3.84
N VAL A 73 7.82 -0.30 4.43
CA VAL A 73 9.11 0.38 4.51
C VAL A 73 9.51 0.53 5.96
N PHE A 74 10.67 0.01 6.32
CA PHE A 74 11.29 0.21 7.62
C PHE A 74 12.50 1.09 7.43
N ILE A 75 12.53 2.22 8.12
CA ILE A 75 13.69 3.10 8.18
C ILE A 75 14.26 2.97 9.59
N THR A 76 15.55 2.70 9.68
CA THR A 76 16.24 2.56 10.97
C THR A 76 17.33 3.62 11.09
N ALA A 77 17.35 4.32 12.22
CA ALA A 77 18.36 5.32 12.57
C ALA A 77 18.75 5.26 14.06
N SER A 78 18.51 4.12 14.72
CA SER A 78 18.83 3.93 16.14
C SER A 78 20.32 3.68 16.37
N GLU A 79 20.84 4.15 17.52
CA GLU A 79 22.16 3.78 18.06
C GLU A 79 22.39 2.27 18.17
N ARG A 80 21.31 1.47 18.19
CA ARG A 80 21.37 -0.01 18.21
C ARG A 80 21.70 -0.62 16.85
N PHE A 81 21.47 0.10 15.75
CA PHE A 81 21.86 -0.35 14.42
C PHE A 81 23.20 0.31 14.06
N SER A 82 24.12 -0.49 13.53
CA SER A 82 25.46 0.01 13.20
C SER A 82 25.45 1.09 12.12
N LEU A 83 24.43 1.08 11.25
CA LEU A 83 24.29 1.99 10.12
C LEU A 83 22.81 2.34 9.89
N PRO A 84 22.50 3.57 9.45
CA PRO A 84 21.18 3.90 8.95
C PRO A 84 20.82 3.00 7.77
N SER A 85 19.60 2.48 7.76
CA SER A 85 19.17 1.59 6.67
C SER A 85 17.67 1.69 6.39
N ILE A 86 17.30 1.35 5.16
CA ILE A 86 15.93 1.27 4.69
C ILE A 86 15.69 -0.15 4.18
N LEU A 87 14.64 -0.79 4.65
CA LEU A 87 14.16 -2.07 4.16
C LEU A 87 12.78 -1.88 3.53
N ILE A 88 12.64 -2.23 2.27
CA ILE A 88 11.41 -2.14 1.49
C ILE A 88 10.94 -3.55 1.15
N ILE A 89 9.71 -3.90 1.49
CA ILE A 89 9.13 -5.22 1.27
C ILE A 89 7.78 -5.06 0.57
N HIS A 90 7.60 -5.76 -0.56
CA HIS A 90 6.31 -5.85 -1.24
C HIS A 90 5.63 -7.19 -0.91
N SER A 91 4.37 -7.14 -0.52
CA SER A 91 3.53 -8.29 -0.20
C SER A 91 2.34 -8.37 -1.15
N SER A 92 2.01 -9.59 -1.59
CA SER A 92 0.79 -9.85 -2.37
C SER A 92 -0.48 -9.94 -1.50
N SER A 93 -0.42 -9.47 -0.25
CA SER A 93 -1.54 -9.45 0.68
C SER A 93 -1.67 -8.05 1.28
N ALA A 94 -2.80 -7.38 1.03
CA ALA A 94 -3.12 -6.08 1.60
C ALA A 94 -3.07 -6.08 3.14
N GLU A 95 -3.46 -7.20 3.76
CA GLU A 95 -3.54 -7.35 5.22
C GLU A 95 -2.26 -7.91 5.84
N ALA A 96 -1.15 -7.96 5.10
CA ALA A 96 0.13 -8.34 5.68
C ALA A 96 0.52 -7.34 6.78
N ASN A 97 0.89 -7.88 7.95
CA ASN A 97 1.34 -7.10 9.10
C ASN A 97 2.71 -7.60 9.53
N PRO A 98 3.63 -6.71 9.92
CA PRO A 98 4.94 -7.12 10.39
C PRO A 98 4.85 -7.69 11.80
N VAL A 99 5.56 -8.79 12.00
CA VAL A 99 5.86 -9.36 13.31
C VAL A 99 7.32 -9.07 13.60
N ILE A 100 7.58 -8.29 14.66
CA ILE A 100 8.92 -7.84 15.05
C ILE A 100 9.25 -8.42 16.42
N GLU A 101 10.33 -9.18 16.48
CA GLU A 101 10.90 -9.68 17.73
C GLU A 101 11.81 -8.60 18.35
N TRP A 102 11.17 -7.59 18.96
CA TRP A 102 11.85 -6.40 19.51
C TRP A 102 12.98 -6.71 20.50
N GLU A 103 12.85 -7.78 21.30
CA GLU A 103 13.86 -8.18 22.28
C GLU A 103 15.16 -8.68 21.63
N ASN A 104 15.07 -9.20 20.39
CA ASN A 104 16.17 -9.86 19.70
C ASN A 104 16.62 -9.11 18.44
N LEU A 105 16.15 -7.88 18.25
CA LEU A 105 16.36 -7.11 17.02
C LEU A 105 17.82 -6.72 16.79
N ASN A 106 18.62 -6.67 17.85
CA ASN A 106 20.06 -6.38 17.83
C ASN A 106 20.93 -7.63 17.63
N VAL A 107 20.34 -8.82 17.58
CA VAL A 107 21.06 -10.08 17.37
C VAL A 107 21.28 -10.26 15.87
N SER A 108 22.53 -10.44 15.46
CA SER A 108 22.96 -10.51 14.05
C SER A 108 22.47 -11.72 13.27
N SER A 109 21.70 -12.63 13.88
CA SER A 109 21.21 -13.86 13.26
C SER A 109 19.73 -14.12 13.57
N GLY A 110 19.03 -14.62 12.54
CA GLY A 110 17.62 -15.02 12.60
C GLY A 110 16.66 -14.08 11.88
N LYS A 111 15.43 -14.56 11.65
CA LYS A 111 14.33 -13.79 11.06
C LYS A 111 13.61 -13.01 12.17
N ARG A 112 14.13 -11.83 12.54
CA ARG A 112 13.57 -10.99 13.63
C ARG A 112 12.47 -10.03 13.17
N LEU A 113 12.32 -9.88 11.87
CA LEU A 113 11.21 -9.21 11.21
C LEU A 113 10.62 -10.19 10.21
N ASN A 114 9.32 -10.45 10.32
CA ASN A 114 8.61 -11.33 9.40
C ASN A 114 7.37 -10.63 8.84
N ILE A 115 7.13 -10.85 7.55
CA ILE A 115 5.97 -10.35 6.81
C ILE A 115 5.45 -11.51 5.96
N GLY A 116 4.13 -11.73 5.97
CA GLY A 116 3.50 -12.76 5.15
C GLY A 116 3.48 -12.40 3.66
N ASN A 117 3.42 -13.40 2.79
CA ASN A 117 3.19 -13.22 1.35
C ASN A 117 4.17 -12.27 0.63
N VAL A 118 5.43 -12.25 1.08
CA VAL A 118 6.48 -11.45 0.45
C VAL A 118 6.71 -11.90 -0.97
N THR A 119 6.68 -10.94 -1.89
CA THR A 119 6.97 -11.14 -3.32
C THR A 119 8.30 -10.53 -3.71
N GLN A 120 8.69 -9.43 -3.07
CA GLN A 120 9.94 -8.73 -3.32
C GLN A 120 10.45 -8.09 -2.02
N SER A 121 11.76 -8.00 -1.88
CA SER A 121 12.40 -7.28 -0.79
C SER A 121 13.71 -6.63 -1.24
N TYR A 122 13.94 -5.41 -0.77
CA TYR A 122 15.10 -4.60 -1.10
C TYR A 122 15.62 -3.94 0.18
N ALA A 123 16.92 -3.88 0.35
CA ALA A 123 17.54 -3.19 1.47
C ALA A 123 18.57 -2.18 0.94
N LEU A 124 18.55 -0.98 1.51
CA LEU A 124 19.54 0.06 1.31
C LEU A 124 20.19 0.34 2.66
N VAL A 125 21.52 0.30 2.69
CA VAL A 125 22.30 0.62 3.88
C VAL A 125 23.20 1.81 3.54
N PHE A 126 23.15 2.85 4.36
CA PHE A 126 23.95 4.05 4.15
C PHE A 126 25.30 3.89 4.83
N TYR A 127 26.32 3.53 4.05
CA TYR A 127 27.71 3.51 4.49
C TYR A 127 28.32 4.91 4.36
N LYS A 128 29.26 5.24 5.27
CA LYS A 128 30.15 6.40 5.14
C LYS A 128 31.36 6.05 4.30
#